data_AF-A0A094JZI2-F1
#
_entry.id   AF-A0A094JZI2-F1
#
_cell.length_a   1.000
_cell.length_b   1.000
_cell.length_c   1.000
_cell.angle_alpha   90.00
_cell.angle_beta   90.00
_cell.angle_gamma   90.00
#
_symmetry.space_group_name_H-M   'P 1'
#
loop_
_entity.id
_entity.type
_entity.pdbx_description
1 polymer ?
#
loop_
_entity_poly.entity_id
_entity_poly.type
_entity_poly.pdbx_seq_one_letter_code
_entity_poly.pdbx_strand_id
1 'polypeptide(L)'
;MQRINFFPRFLAAIFFLFCFVPSVFSANIDVMVVFDSTAKSWVDSNGGMNMFAVDAVARMNQAAANSNVNLTFRLVYAAEVSYASNGNLGTDLTRLQAGNATYNLSVVHSWRNTFGADLVVMLVDTGSASGTVGMGYMLTTYSGEPNYAFSVSAIRSVDISHTMTHEIGHNLGCDHGKFQKSDPGPNTYLNTYSAGWYFTGTNGIPYNTIMAYSSDGYGNIYVEAPLFSTPLESYEGRVAGDAADGDNSRNIRETMAIVAAYLPSTVSDPDQFNFIDQTDVALNTVVTSNEITVSGLAMETVIYISGGTYSINSGSYKSTSDTVSNGDKITVRLTSSGSYSTTKSAILTIGGVSDTFSVTTQAAPPDTIPAQFTFTDKTGVALNTTVISNAITVSGINEAASISIVDGMYSINGGLYTSDVGTVNNGNTVTIQLDSSGNYSTKTEATLTIGGVSDTFSVTTQAAPASGGGGGGCFIATAAFGSALAGQVEILRQFRDRYLLTNAFGRKFVSWYYRIGPGAASYIKDKPLAKAAVRVALYPLIGFSLLLINGILPYLFFTGFIFFFIFRLRKSVIT
;
A
#
# COMPACT_ATOMS: atom_id res chain seq x y z
N MET A 1 -14.21 22.65 51.91
CA MET A 1 -12.86 22.06 51.78
C MET A 1 -12.99 20.70 51.14
N GLN A 2 -12.84 20.63 49.81
CA GLN A 2 -12.63 19.38 49.07
C GLN A 2 -11.65 19.73 47.95
N ARG A 3 -10.42 19.20 48.02
CA ARG A 3 -9.44 19.31 46.94
C ARG A 3 -9.45 17.99 46.17
N ILE A 4 -9.74 18.11 44.89
CA ILE A 4 -9.69 17.07 43.88
C ILE A 4 -8.22 16.81 43.57
N ASN A 5 -7.77 15.56 43.72
CA ASN A 5 -6.45 15.09 43.28
C ASN A 5 -6.46 14.87 41.77
N PHE A 6 -5.65 15.64 41.04
CA PHE A 6 -5.36 15.40 39.64
C PHE A 6 -3.84 15.29 39.46
N PHE A 7 -3.40 14.12 38.97
CA PHE A 7 -2.08 13.80 38.39
C PHE A 7 -0.86 13.66 39.32
N PRO A 8 0.08 12.71 39.02
CA PRO A 8 0.47 12.30 37.67
C PRO A 8 0.47 10.78 37.40
N ARG A 9 -0.27 10.37 36.37
CA ARG A 9 -0.09 9.09 35.65
C ARG A 9 0.40 9.35 34.22
N PHE A 10 1.33 10.29 34.06
CA PHE A 10 1.89 10.65 32.74
C PHE A 10 3.42 10.59 32.65
N LEU A 11 4.11 10.22 33.73
CA LEU A 11 5.57 10.05 33.71
C LEU A 11 6.04 8.59 33.69
N ALA A 12 5.15 7.60 33.82
CA ALA A 12 5.52 6.19 33.77
C ALA A 12 5.48 5.58 32.35
N ALA A 13 4.86 6.26 31.38
CA ALA A 13 4.76 5.79 30.00
C ALA A 13 5.88 6.32 29.08
N ILE A 14 6.65 7.32 29.53
CA ILE A 14 7.78 7.89 28.77
C ILE A 14 9.12 7.21 29.11
N PHE A 15 9.19 6.47 30.22
CA PHE A 15 10.41 5.74 30.61
C PHE A 15 10.49 4.30 30.06
N PHE A 16 9.39 3.76 29.52
CA PHE A 16 9.35 2.41 28.94
C PHE A 16 9.51 2.37 27.42
N LEU A 17 9.58 3.52 26.75
CA LEU A 17 9.77 3.63 25.30
C LEU A 17 11.22 3.97 24.90
N PHE A 18 12.14 4.08 25.86
CA PHE A 18 13.56 4.33 25.63
C PHE A 18 14.46 3.09 25.75
N CYS A 19 13.89 1.90 25.99
CA CYS A 19 14.67 0.65 26.17
C CYS A 19 14.70 -0.27 24.93
N PHE A 20 14.25 0.18 23.76
CA PHE A 20 14.32 -0.59 22.51
C PHE A 20 14.72 0.24 21.29
N VAL A 21 15.48 1.32 21.48
CA VAL A 21 16.30 1.83 20.38
C VAL A 21 17.60 1.04 20.47
N PRO A 22 17.92 0.10 19.55
CA PRO A 22 19.29 -0.38 19.48
C PRO A 22 20.15 0.86 19.33
N SER A 23 21.02 1.11 20.30
CA SER A 23 22.06 2.11 20.19
C SER A 23 22.82 1.78 18.91
N VAL A 24 22.61 2.57 17.86
CA VAL A 24 23.38 2.52 16.63
C VAL A 24 24.77 3.05 16.97
N PHE A 25 25.58 2.18 17.54
CA PHE A 25 27.02 2.40 17.57
C PHE A 25 27.48 2.47 16.12
N SER A 26 28.23 3.51 15.78
CA SER A 26 29.03 3.59 14.57
C SER A 26 30.47 3.33 14.97
N ALA A 27 31.24 2.64 14.14
CA ALA A 27 32.66 2.45 14.36
C ALA A 27 33.44 2.62 13.05
N ASN A 28 34.66 3.15 13.16
CA ASN A 28 35.63 3.18 12.09
C ASN A 28 36.76 2.23 12.46
N ILE A 29 37.09 1.26 11.59
CA ILE A 29 38.22 0.34 11.77
C ILE A 29 39.29 0.67 10.75
N ASP A 30 40.49 0.96 11.24
CA ASP A 30 41.62 1.30 10.41
C ASP A 30 42.35 0.04 9.93
N VAL A 31 42.44 -0.09 8.61
CA VAL A 31 42.98 -1.28 7.94
C VAL A 31 44.25 -0.91 7.20
N MET A 32 45.32 -1.66 7.45
CA MET A 32 46.54 -1.62 6.65
C MET A 32 46.63 -2.86 5.77
N VAL A 33 46.93 -2.65 4.49
CA VAL A 33 47.12 -3.72 3.51
C VAL A 33 48.60 -3.79 3.11
N VAL A 34 49.26 -4.90 3.38
CA VAL A 34 50.65 -5.11 2.97
C VAL A 34 50.73 -6.19 1.89
N PHE A 35 51.50 -5.92 0.84
CA PHE A 35 51.72 -6.86 -0.25
C PHE A 35 53.08 -7.52 -0.04
N ASP A 36 53.12 -8.84 -0.03
CA ASP A 36 54.41 -9.51 -0.17
C ASP A 36 54.95 -9.35 -1.60
N SER A 37 56.19 -9.74 -1.85
CA SER A 37 56.82 -9.62 -3.18
C SER A 37 56.11 -10.44 -4.27
N THR A 38 55.42 -11.53 -3.92
CA THR A 38 54.65 -12.34 -4.88
C THR A 38 53.36 -11.64 -5.29
N ALA A 39 52.61 -11.10 -4.32
CA ALA A 39 51.42 -10.29 -4.55
C ALA A 39 51.75 -8.96 -5.23
N LYS A 40 52.88 -8.34 -4.90
CA LYS A 40 53.40 -7.15 -5.58
C LYS A 40 53.59 -7.42 -7.07
N SER A 41 54.28 -8.52 -7.39
CA SER A 41 54.53 -8.91 -8.78
C SER A 41 53.22 -9.14 -9.55
N TRP A 42 52.24 -9.78 -8.90
CA TRP A 42 50.93 -10.00 -9.50
C TRP A 42 50.18 -8.68 -9.70
N VAL A 43 50.09 -7.83 -8.67
CA VAL A 43 49.27 -6.62 -8.70
C VAL A 43 49.84 -5.55 -9.63
N ASP A 44 51.15 -5.50 -9.86
CA ASP A 44 51.76 -4.61 -10.86
C ASP A 44 51.23 -4.81 -12.28
N SER A 45 50.77 -6.04 -12.59
CA SER A 45 50.13 -6.37 -13.87
C SER A 45 48.60 -6.23 -13.83
N ASN A 46 48.00 -5.92 -12.67
CA ASN A 46 46.56 -5.94 -12.41
C ASN A 46 46.08 -4.67 -11.69
N GLY A 47 46.61 -3.50 -12.06
CA GLY A 47 46.16 -2.19 -11.56
C GLY A 47 47.01 -1.58 -10.43
N GLY A 48 47.97 -2.31 -9.88
CA GLY A 48 48.87 -1.80 -8.85
C GLY A 48 48.26 -1.78 -7.44
N MET A 49 49.14 -1.69 -6.45
CA MET A 49 48.79 -1.88 -5.03
C MET A 49 47.71 -0.95 -4.53
N ASN A 50 47.82 0.35 -4.83
CA ASN A 50 46.92 1.36 -4.28
C ASN A 50 45.49 1.11 -4.74
N MET A 51 45.26 1.01 -6.06
CA MET A 51 43.92 0.75 -6.60
C MET A 51 43.34 -0.57 -6.08
N PHE A 52 44.16 -1.62 -5.98
CA PHE A 52 43.71 -2.90 -5.46
C PHE A 52 43.29 -2.83 -3.99
N ALA A 53 44.11 -2.23 -3.13
CA ALA A 53 43.81 -2.10 -1.70
C ALA A 53 42.55 -1.25 -1.47
N VAL A 54 42.43 -0.15 -2.22
CA VAL A 54 41.31 0.78 -2.18
C VAL A 54 40.01 0.10 -2.62
N ASP A 55 40.03 -0.70 -3.70
CA ASP A 55 38.89 -1.50 -4.16
C ASP A 55 38.51 -2.61 -3.17
N ALA A 56 39.49 -3.33 -2.60
CA ALA A 56 39.23 -4.36 -1.60
C ALA A 56 38.54 -3.80 -0.34
N VAL A 57 39.01 -2.66 0.17
CA VAL A 57 38.38 -1.97 1.30
C VAL A 57 36.98 -1.45 0.95
N ALA A 58 36.77 -0.95 -0.27
CA ALA A 58 35.43 -0.54 -0.72
C ALA A 58 34.44 -1.71 -0.75
N ARG A 59 34.87 -2.91 -1.18
CA ARG A 59 34.04 -4.12 -1.13
C ARG A 59 33.68 -4.52 0.31
N MET A 60 34.59 -4.33 1.27
CA MET A 60 34.29 -4.54 2.69
C MET A 60 33.24 -3.56 3.21
N ASN A 61 33.36 -2.27 2.86
CA ASN A 61 32.37 -1.25 3.22
C ASN A 61 31.00 -1.53 2.59
N GLN A 62 30.98 -1.99 1.34
CA GLN A 62 29.75 -2.42 0.68
C GLN A 62 29.10 -3.59 1.43
N ALA A 63 29.89 -4.56 1.90
CA ALA A 63 29.38 -5.67 2.68
C ALA A 63 28.81 -5.22 4.04
N ALA A 64 29.48 -4.31 4.75
CA ALA A 64 28.97 -3.75 6.00
C ALA A 64 27.63 -3.01 5.78
N ALA A 65 27.54 -2.19 4.73
CA ALA A 65 26.31 -1.49 4.35
C ALA A 65 25.18 -2.47 3.99
N ASN A 66 25.46 -3.48 3.16
CA ASN A 66 24.48 -4.52 2.79
C ASN A 66 23.99 -5.34 3.99
N SER A 67 24.82 -5.43 5.03
CA SER A 67 24.52 -6.12 6.30
C SER A 67 23.83 -5.25 7.34
N ASN A 68 23.58 -3.97 7.02
CA ASN A 68 23.06 -2.97 7.94
C ASN A 68 23.87 -2.93 9.26
N VAL A 69 25.19 -2.89 9.09
CA VAL A 69 26.15 -2.65 10.15
C VAL A 69 26.73 -1.26 9.93
N ASN A 70 26.61 -0.38 10.92
CA ASN A 70 27.16 0.97 10.88
C ASN A 70 28.68 0.91 11.18
N LEU A 71 29.44 0.31 10.27
CA LEU A 71 30.87 0.09 10.37
C LEU A 71 31.52 0.56 9.06
N THR A 72 32.54 1.39 9.19
CA THR A 72 33.39 1.81 8.07
C THR A 72 34.81 1.31 8.27
N PHE A 73 35.34 0.62 7.26
CA PHE A 73 36.75 0.30 7.16
C PHE A 73 37.47 1.41 6.40
N ARG A 74 38.60 1.87 6.94
CA ARG A 74 39.41 2.93 6.34
C ARG A 74 40.79 2.40 6.00
N LEU A 75 41.20 2.54 4.75
CA LEU A 75 42.57 2.20 4.35
C LEU A 75 43.51 3.28 4.90
N VAL A 76 44.38 2.90 5.82
CA VAL A 76 45.34 3.86 6.44
C VAL A 76 46.73 3.75 5.85
N TYR A 77 47.08 2.61 5.27
CA TYR A 77 48.35 2.40 4.60
C TYR A 77 48.31 1.20 3.66
N ALA A 78 48.96 1.33 2.50
CA ALA A 78 49.19 0.25 1.55
C ALA A 78 50.64 0.27 1.07
N ALA A 79 51.37 -0.85 1.23
CA ALA A 79 52.77 -0.94 0.85
C ALA A 79 53.25 -2.37 0.58
N GLU A 80 54.34 -2.48 -0.17
CA GLU A 80 55.09 -3.72 -0.30
C GLU A 80 55.94 -3.95 0.96
N VAL A 81 55.92 -5.17 1.50
CA VAL A 81 56.92 -5.66 2.44
C VAL A 81 57.84 -6.66 1.73
N SER A 82 59.15 -6.56 2.00
CA SER A 82 60.14 -7.51 1.47
C SER A 82 60.02 -8.86 2.18
N TYR A 83 58.98 -9.59 1.80
CA TYR A 83 58.62 -10.93 2.22
C TYR A 83 58.23 -11.72 0.97
N ALA A 84 58.51 -13.02 0.92
CA ALA A 84 58.06 -13.89 -0.15
C ALA A 84 57.41 -15.12 0.48
N SER A 85 56.10 -15.24 0.30
CA SER A 85 55.35 -16.43 0.68
C SER A 85 55.87 -17.65 -0.09
N ASN A 86 55.84 -18.80 0.59
CA ASN A 86 56.05 -20.10 -0.05
C ASN A 86 54.72 -20.81 -0.36
N GLY A 87 53.60 -20.09 -0.30
CA GLY A 87 52.24 -20.60 -0.50
C GLY A 87 51.58 -21.20 0.76
N ASN A 88 52.24 -21.20 1.92
CA ASN A 88 51.69 -21.71 3.17
C ASN A 88 51.15 -20.56 4.05
N LEU A 89 49.85 -20.26 3.91
CA LEU A 89 49.22 -19.13 4.60
C LEU A 89 49.30 -19.20 6.14
N GLY A 90 49.31 -20.40 6.74
CA GLY A 90 49.44 -20.53 8.20
C GLY A 90 50.82 -20.15 8.71
N THR A 91 51.86 -20.49 7.94
CA THR A 91 53.23 -20.04 8.21
C THR A 91 53.36 -18.53 8.03
N ASP A 92 52.77 -18.00 6.96
CA ASP A 92 52.76 -16.57 6.65
C ASP A 92 52.07 -15.77 7.77
N LEU A 93 50.89 -16.22 8.20
CA LEU A 93 50.11 -15.61 9.28
C LEU A 93 50.88 -15.61 10.60
N THR A 94 51.47 -16.75 10.99
CA THR A 94 52.25 -16.87 12.23
C THR A 94 53.47 -15.95 12.21
N ARG A 95 54.15 -15.82 11.06
CA ARG A 95 55.32 -14.93 10.92
C ARG A 95 54.92 -13.45 10.94
N LEU A 96 53.80 -13.10 10.30
CA LEU A 96 53.23 -11.75 10.31
C LEU A 96 52.85 -11.34 11.73
N GLN A 97 52.09 -12.19 12.43
CA GLN A 97 51.68 -11.98 13.81
C GLN A 97 52.87 -11.79 14.75
N ALA A 98 53.91 -12.61 14.59
CA ALA A 98 55.13 -12.50 15.40
C ALA A 98 56.01 -11.28 15.06
N GLY A 99 55.70 -10.53 13.98
CA GLY A 99 56.56 -9.44 13.51
C GLY A 99 57.97 -9.92 13.18
N ASN A 100 58.07 -11.09 12.54
CA ASN A 100 59.33 -11.82 12.46
C ASN A 100 60.43 -11.02 11.71
N ALA A 101 61.47 -10.61 12.45
CA ALA A 101 62.56 -9.78 11.94
C ALA A 101 63.42 -10.47 10.87
N THR A 102 63.60 -11.79 10.94
CA THR A 102 64.33 -12.57 9.92
C THR A 102 63.69 -12.45 8.54
N TYR A 103 62.37 -12.27 8.51
CA TYR A 103 61.57 -12.12 7.29
C TYR A 103 61.15 -10.68 7.04
N ASN A 104 61.78 -9.72 7.72
CA ASN A 104 61.48 -8.29 7.63
C ASN A 104 60.03 -7.90 7.97
N LEU A 105 59.28 -8.75 8.68
CA LEU A 105 57.88 -8.47 9.05
C LEU A 105 57.75 -7.56 10.28
N SER A 106 58.85 -7.30 10.99
CA SER A 106 58.89 -6.30 12.08
C SER A 106 58.57 -4.87 11.60
N VAL A 107 58.86 -4.57 10.33
CA VAL A 107 58.55 -3.27 9.72
C VAL A 107 57.03 -3.07 9.61
N VAL A 108 56.27 -4.14 9.37
CA VAL A 108 54.81 -4.09 9.30
C VAL A 108 54.22 -3.67 10.64
N HIS A 109 54.75 -4.16 11.76
CA HIS A 109 54.32 -3.71 13.09
C HIS A 109 54.68 -2.24 13.35
N SER A 110 55.82 -1.78 12.82
CA SER A 110 56.21 -0.37 12.91
C SER A 110 55.25 0.52 12.12
N TRP A 111 54.86 0.12 10.90
CA TRP A 111 53.84 0.81 10.11
C TRP A 111 52.47 0.78 10.76
N ARG A 112 52.04 -0.38 11.30
CA ARG A 112 50.78 -0.51 12.03
C ARG A 112 50.66 0.55 13.14
N ASN A 113 51.70 0.71 13.95
CA ASN A 113 51.75 1.74 14.99
C ASN A 113 51.81 3.16 14.43
N THR A 114 52.54 3.37 13.32
CA THR A 114 52.72 4.68 12.70
C THR A 114 51.44 5.22 12.07
N PHE A 115 50.66 4.33 11.44
CA PHE A 115 49.44 4.65 10.70
C PHE A 115 48.15 4.28 11.45
N GLY A 116 48.26 3.89 12.72
CA GLY A 116 47.11 3.62 13.59
C GLY A 116 46.22 2.47 13.10
N ALA A 117 46.77 1.44 12.45
CA ALA A 117 45.96 0.37 11.88
C ALA A 117 45.48 -0.64 12.93
N ASP A 118 44.16 -0.65 13.18
CA ASP A 118 43.52 -1.66 14.04
C ASP A 118 43.75 -3.07 13.51
N LEU A 119 43.55 -3.28 12.21
CA LEU A 119 43.70 -4.56 11.52
C LEU A 119 44.78 -4.50 10.44
N VAL A 120 45.49 -5.61 10.24
CA VAL A 120 46.51 -5.76 9.20
C VAL A 120 46.23 -6.99 8.35
N VAL A 121 46.15 -6.79 7.03
CA VAL A 121 46.02 -7.87 6.05
C VAL A 121 47.27 -7.95 5.21
N MET A 122 47.89 -9.13 5.12
CA MET A 122 48.95 -9.40 4.15
C MET A 122 48.39 -10.12 2.93
N LEU A 123 48.62 -9.57 1.75
CA LEU A 123 48.28 -10.20 0.49
C LEU A 123 49.49 -10.98 -0.05
N VAL A 124 49.23 -12.21 -0.50
CA VAL A 124 50.23 -13.10 -1.12
C VAL A 124 49.69 -13.69 -2.42
N ASP A 125 50.54 -14.04 -3.38
CA ASP A 125 50.12 -14.81 -4.56
C ASP A 125 50.44 -16.29 -4.38
N THR A 126 49.41 -17.10 -4.11
CA THR A 126 49.52 -18.57 -4.04
C THR A 126 49.50 -19.24 -5.42
N GLY A 127 49.33 -18.47 -6.49
CA GLY A 127 49.17 -18.97 -7.86
C GLY A 127 47.75 -19.42 -8.20
N SER A 128 46.81 -19.41 -7.26
CA SER A 128 45.43 -19.90 -7.41
C SER A 128 44.43 -18.98 -6.71
N ALA A 129 43.23 -18.82 -7.30
CA ALA A 129 42.10 -18.14 -6.67
C ALA A 129 41.21 -19.09 -5.85
N SER A 130 41.59 -20.37 -5.74
CA SER A 130 40.84 -21.44 -5.07
C SER A 130 41.74 -22.30 -4.17
N GLY A 131 41.13 -23.02 -3.21
CA GLY A 131 41.83 -23.80 -2.19
C GLY A 131 41.84 -23.07 -0.85
N THR A 132 42.91 -23.20 -0.07
CA THR A 132 43.13 -22.37 1.12
C THR A 132 43.60 -20.99 0.66
N VAL A 133 42.65 -20.05 0.61
CA VAL A 133 42.86 -18.71 0.04
C VAL A 133 42.88 -17.60 1.09
N GLY A 134 42.62 -17.91 2.35
CA GLY A 134 42.70 -16.97 3.44
C GLY A 134 42.95 -17.66 4.77
N MET A 135 43.52 -16.90 5.71
CA MET A 135 43.70 -17.32 7.09
C MET A 135 43.79 -16.08 7.99
N GLY A 136 42.91 -15.98 8.98
CA GLY A 136 42.88 -14.92 9.97
C GLY A 136 42.67 -15.47 11.38
N TYR A 137 43.14 -14.73 12.38
CA TYR A 137 42.82 -15.08 13.77
C TYR A 137 41.40 -14.65 14.10
N MET A 138 40.67 -15.54 14.77
CA MET A 138 39.33 -15.24 15.24
C MET A 138 39.36 -14.53 16.60
N LEU A 139 38.63 -13.43 16.76
CA LEU A 139 38.44 -12.79 18.07
C LEU A 139 37.61 -13.71 18.98
N THR A 140 38.12 -14.00 20.18
CA THR A 140 37.51 -14.95 21.12
C THR A 140 37.07 -14.34 22.45
N THR A 141 37.38 -13.06 22.69
CA THR A 141 37.05 -12.37 23.95
C THR A 141 36.63 -10.92 23.74
N TYR A 142 35.63 -10.47 24.51
CA TYR A 142 35.19 -9.07 24.54
C TYR A 142 36.22 -8.09 25.12
N SER A 143 37.34 -8.58 25.66
CA SER A 143 38.47 -7.71 26.04
C SER A 143 39.32 -7.24 24.87
N GLY A 144 39.12 -7.81 23.67
CA GLY A 144 39.98 -7.54 22.52
C GLY A 144 41.28 -8.34 22.55
N GLU A 145 41.86 -8.54 21.36
CA GLU A 145 43.08 -9.32 21.12
C GLU A 145 43.99 -8.62 20.09
N PRO A 146 44.50 -7.41 20.37
CA PRO A 146 45.24 -6.60 19.38
C PRO A 146 46.51 -7.27 18.84
N ASN A 147 47.10 -8.22 19.58
CA ASN A 147 48.26 -9.01 19.13
C ASN A 147 47.91 -10.07 18.07
N TYR A 148 46.62 -10.32 17.84
CA TYR A 148 46.10 -11.28 16.87
C TYR A 148 45.29 -10.60 15.76
N ALA A 149 45.37 -9.27 15.65
CA ALA A 149 44.65 -8.47 14.65
C ALA A 149 45.23 -8.56 13.23
N PHE A 150 45.55 -9.77 12.79
CA PHE A 150 46.26 -10.07 11.55
C PHE A 150 45.52 -11.12 10.74
N SER A 151 45.60 -10.99 9.42
CA SER A 151 45.17 -12.00 8.45
C SER A 151 46.09 -12.04 7.23
N VAL A 152 46.03 -13.15 6.50
CA VAL A 152 46.72 -13.34 5.22
C VAL A 152 45.70 -13.82 4.19
N SER A 153 45.70 -13.22 3.00
CA SER A 153 44.79 -13.59 1.92
C SER A 153 45.50 -13.75 0.59
N ALA A 154 45.06 -14.72 -0.21
CA ALA A 154 45.54 -14.94 -1.56
C ALA A 154 44.96 -13.87 -2.49
N ILE A 155 45.84 -13.04 -3.06
CA ILE A 155 45.45 -11.85 -3.84
C ILE A 155 44.52 -12.18 -5.01
N ARG A 156 44.73 -13.32 -5.69
CA ARG A 156 43.89 -13.77 -6.80
C ARG A 156 42.47 -14.11 -6.37
N SER A 157 42.28 -14.55 -5.13
CA SER A 157 40.94 -14.83 -4.61
C SER A 157 40.26 -13.54 -4.15
N VAL A 158 41.00 -12.62 -3.53
CA VAL A 158 40.53 -11.28 -3.17
C VAL A 158 40.11 -10.48 -4.42
N ASP A 159 40.78 -10.67 -5.55
CA ASP A 159 40.41 -10.02 -6.82
C ASP A 159 38.97 -10.34 -7.25
N ILE A 160 38.50 -11.57 -7.03
CA ILE A 160 37.23 -12.07 -7.57
C ILE A 160 36.17 -12.40 -6.51
N SER A 161 36.48 -12.28 -5.21
CA SER A 161 35.59 -12.66 -4.11
C SER A 161 35.79 -11.81 -2.85
N HIS A 162 34.99 -12.04 -1.82
CA HIS A 162 35.09 -11.36 -0.52
C HIS A 162 36.09 -12.03 0.45
N THR A 163 37.12 -12.71 -0.06
CA THR A 163 38.12 -13.41 0.78
C THR A 163 38.74 -12.51 1.85
N MET A 164 39.16 -11.28 1.51
CA MET A 164 39.70 -10.35 2.51
C MET A 164 38.67 -9.96 3.57
N THR A 165 37.42 -9.74 3.16
CA THR A 165 36.31 -9.45 4.07
C THR A 165 36.00 -10.63 5.00
N HIS A 166 36.12 -11.86 4.50
CA HIS A 166 35.97 -13.10 5.27
C HIS A 166 37.00 -13.17 6.40
N GLU A 167 38.28 -12.98 6.09
CA GLU A 167 39.34 -13.05 7.10
C GLU A 167 39.25 -11.94 8.14
N ILE A 168 38.86 -10.73 7.73
CA ILE A 168 38.56 -9.65 8.68
C ILE A 168 37.30 -9.96 9.51
N GLY A 169 36.33 -10.67 8.95
CA GLY A 169 35.21 -11.24 9.70
C GLY A 169 35.69 -12.07 10.89
N HIS A 170 36.68 -12.95 10.70
CA HIS A 170 37.30 -13.66 11.82
C HIS A 170 37.92 -12.70 12.84
N ASN A 171 38.69 -11.69 12.40
CA ASN A 171 39.25 -10.69 13.33
C ASN A 171 38.16 -9.91 14.12
N LEU A 172 36.91 -9.89 13.64
CA LEU A 172 35.74 -9.34 14.32
C LEU A 172 34.94 -10.38 15.15
N GLY A 173 35.37 -11.63 15.16
CA GLY A 173 34.76 -12.74 15.91
C GLY A 173 33.67 -13.48 15.15
N CYS A 174 33.52 -13.24 13.85
CA CYS A 174 32.66 -14.05 12.99
C CYS A 174 33.28 -15.42 12.75
N ASP A 175 32.42 -16.42 12.59
CA ASP A 175 32.83 -17.77 12.25
C ASP A 175 32.06 -18.30 11.04
N HIS A 176 32.50 -19.46 10.58
CA HIS A 176 31.95 -20.15 9.44
C HIS A 176 30.49 -20.58 9.62
N GLY A 177 29.85 -21.05 8.55
CA GLY A 177 28.48 -21.55 8.63
C GLY A 177 28.37 -22.79 9.52
N LYS A 178 27.35 -22.88 10.36
CA LYS A 178 27.16 -24.05 11.26
C LYS A 178 26.98 -25.37 10.50
N PHE A 179 26.42 -25.27 9.30
CA PHE A 179 25.98 -26.43 8.51
C PHE A 179 26.94 -26.81 7.39
N GLN A 180 28.16 -26.25 7.37
CA GLN A 180 29.19 -26.70 6.44
C GLN A 180 30.00 -27.86 7.02
N LYS A 181 30.52 -28.74 6.17
CA LYS A 181 31.20 -29.96 6.59
C LYS A 181 32.62 -29.73 7.14
N SER A 182 33.34 -28.80 6.54
CA SER A 182 34.74 -28.50 6.89
C SER A 182 34.80 -27.23 7.73
N ASP A 183 35.44 -27.31 8.89
CA ASP A 183 35.63 -26.18 9.82
C ASP A 183 34.33 -25.42 10.14
N PRO A 184 33.25 -26.09 10.59
CA PRO A 184 32.00 -25.40 10.93
C PRO A 184 32.17 -24.46 12.12
N GLY A 185 31.49 -23.31 12.06
CA GLY A 185 31.27 -22.45 13.21
C GLY A 185 30.19 -23.01 14.15
N PRO A 186 29.65 -22.20 15.10
CA PRO A 186 29.88 -20.77 15.30
C PRO A 186 31.10 -20.48 16.20
N ASN A 187 31.41 -19.20 16.39
CA ASN A 187 32.37 -18.75 17.41
C ASN A 187 31.82 -19.01 18.83
N THR A 188 32.05 -20.20 19.36
CA THR A 188 31.57 -20.61 20.69
C THR A 188 32.25 -19.90 21.86
N TYR A 189 33.33 -19.13 21.63
CA TYR A 189 33.99 -18.34 22.66
C TYR A 189 33.25 -17.05 22.98
N LEU A 190 32.70 -16.38 21.96
CA LEU A 190 31.91 -15.17 22.10
C LEU A 190 30.42 -15.48 22.11
N ASN A 191 29.91 -15.99 20.99
CA ASN A 191 28.49 -16.01 20.68
C ASN A 191 28.12 -17.21 19.82
N THR A 192 27.17 -18.01 20.29
CA THR A 192 26.69 -19.19 19.56
C THR A 192 25.90 -18.88 18.28
N TYR A 193 25.58 -17.61 18.00
CA TYR A 193 24.93 -17.18 16.75
C TYR A 193 25.91 -16.63 15.71
N SER A 194 27.20 -16.47 16.05
CA SER A 194 28.23 -15.91 15.17
C SER A 194 28.66 -16.95 14.13
N ALA A 195 27.86 -17.11 13.08
CA ALA A 195 28.06 -18.08 12.01
C ALA A 195 27.54 -17.57 10.66
N GLY A 196 28.19 -18.03 9.58
CA GLY A 196 27.71 -17.84 8.21
C GLY A 196 26.37 -18.55 7.94
N TRP A 197 25.72 -18.20 6.83
CA TRP A 197 24.40 -18.70 6.46
C TRP A 197 24.29 -19.10 4.98
N TYR A 198 23.44 -20.10 4.73
CA TYR A 198 23.07 -20.60 3.41
C TYR A 198 21.57 -20.39 3.16
N PHE A 199 21.20 -19.94 1.97
CA PHE A 199 19.79 -19.73 1.59
C PHE A 199 19.58 -19.87 0.09
N THR A 200 18.33 -19.93 -0.37
CA THR A 200 17.99 -19.96 -1.80
C THR A 200 17.12 -18.77 -2.13
N GLY A 201 17.60 -17.87 -2.99
CA GLY A 201 16.89 -16.65 -3.39
C GLY A 201 15.56 -16.93 -4.09
N THR A 202 14.72 -15.91 -4.26
CA THR A 202 13.46 -16.03 -5.02
C THR A 202 13.70 -16.36 -6.50
N ASN A 203 14.91 -16.08 -7.00
CA ASN A 203 15.39 -16.46 -8.33
C ASN A 203 15.78 -17.95 -8.45
N GLY A 204 15.71 -18.73 -7.37
CA GLY A 204 16.06 -20.15 -7.34
C GLY A 204 17.56 -20.44 -7.24
N ILE A 205 18.42 -19.41 -7.14
CA ILE A 205 19.86 -19.56 -7.00
C ILE A 205 20.22 -19.80 -5.52
N PRO A 206 21.03 -20.81 -5.19
CA PRO A 206 21.57 -21.00 -3.85
C PRO A 206 22.69 -19.98 -3.57
N TYR A 207 22.59 -19.30 -2.43
CA TYR A 207 23.55 -18.29 -1.96
C TYR A 207 24.17 -18.67 -0.62
N ASN A 208 25.42 -18.23 -0.42
CA ASN A 208 26.12 -18.23 0.85
C ASN A 208 26.44 -16.78 1.26
N THR A 209 26.29 -16.45 2.54
CA THR A 209 26.84 -15.19 3.10
C THR A 209 28.35 -15.27 3.21
N ILE A 210 29.05 -14.14 3.34
CA ILE A 210 30.52 -14.03 3.27
C ILE A 210 31.26 -15.07 4.13
N MET A 211 30.79 -15.36 5.35
CA MET A 211 31.48 -16.29 6.25
C MET A 211 31.21 -17.77 5.97
N ALA A 212 30.24 -18.11 5.12
CA ALA A 212 29.95 -19.50 4.75
C ALA A 212 30.65 -19.85 3.43
N TYR A 213 31.19 -21.07 3.31
CA TYR A 213 31.89 -21.48 2.10
C TYR A 213 30.96 -21.68 0.91
N SER A 214 31.40 -21.33 -0.30
CA SER A 214 30.66 -21.57 -1.55
C SER A 214 30.43 -23.06 -1.86
N SER A 215 31.04 -23.97 -1.12
CA SER A 215 30.60 -25.37 -1.05
C SER A 215 30.41 -25.77 0.40
N ASP A 216 29.27 -26.39 0.72
CA ASP A 216 28.99 -26.91 2.06
C ASP A 216 29.69 -28.24 2.36
N GLY A 217 30.33 -28.86 1.37
CA GLY A 217 30.94 -30.18 1.47
C GLY A 217 29.96 -31.36 1.49
N TYR A 218 28.67 -31.11 1.33
CA TYR A 218 27.59 -32.11 1.16
C TYR A 218 27.12 -32.22 -0.30
N GLY A 219 27.77 -31.51 -1.22
CA GLY A 219 27.50 -31.55 -2.66
C GLY A 219 26.75 -30.34 -3.18
N ASN A 220 26.42 -29.37 -2.33
CA ASN A 220 25.82 -28.12 -2.75
C ASN A 220 26.90 -27.07 -3.06
N ILE A 221 26.63 -26.25 -4.06
CA ILE A 221 27.46 -25.12 -4.49
C ILE A 221 26.60 -23.87 -4.45
N TYR A 222 27.18 -22.79 -3.96
CA TYR A 222 26.50 -21.53 -3.68
C TYR A 222 27.23 -20.37 -4.37
N VAL A 223 26.46 -19.34 -4.72
CA VAL A 223 27.00 -18.05 -5.16
C VAL A 223 27.19 -17.18 -3.92
N GLU A 224 28.36 -16.55 -3.79
CA GLU A 224 28.63 -15.66 -2.67
C GLU A 224 27.76 -14.40 -2.77
N ALA A 225 27.03 -14.09 -1.69
CA ALA A 225 26.29 -12.86 -1.54
C ALA A 225 27.13 -11.84 -0.73
N PRO A 226 27.18 -10.56 -1.14
CA PRO A 226 28.08 -9.54 -0.58
C PRO A 226 27.57 -8.97 0.75
N LEU A 227 27.28 -9.83 1.73
CA LEU A 227 26.83 -9.47 3.08
C LEU A 227 27.19 -10.54 4.11
N PHE A 228 27.45 -10.10 5.34
CA PHE A 228 27.43 -10.95 6.54
C PHE A 228 26.01 -11.40 6.87
N SER A 229 25.90 -12.58 7.48
CA SER A 229 24.62 -13.19 7.85
C SER A 229 23.85 -12.35 8.87
N THR A 230 22.55 -12.19 8.63
CA THR A 230 21.65 -11.44 9.50
C THR A 230 20.18 -11.81 9.22
N PRO A 231 19.34 -11.98 10.25
CA PRO A 231 17.90 -12.16 10.06
C PRO A 231 17.16 -10.86 9.72
N LEU A 232 17.85 -9.70 9.76
CA LEU A 232 17.25 -8.38 9.60
C LEU A 232 17.26 -7.88 8.15
N GLU A 233 18.13 -8.44 7.29
CA GLU A 233 18.28 -8.03 5.90
C GLU A 233 17.91 -9.16 4.95
N SER A 234 17.47 -8.77 3.75
CA SER A 234 17.16 -9.70 2.67
C SER A 234 18.07 -9.52 1.46
N TYR A 235 18.46 -10.61 0.83
CA TYR A 235 19.17 -10.64 -0.44
C TYR A 235 18.41 -11.54 -1.42
N GLU A 236 18.20 -11.07 -2.66
CA GLU A 236 17.40 -11.79 -3.66
C GLU A 236 16.04 -12.25 -3.11
N GLY A 237 15.36 -11.35 -2.40
CA GLY A 237 14.01 -11.54 -1.87
C GLY A 237 13.90 -12.51 -0.68
N ARG A 238 15.01 -12.96 -0.09
CA ARG A 238 15.04 -13.90 1.04
C ARG A 238 15.94 -13.41 2.16
N VAL A 239 15.55 -13.72 3.39
CA VAL A 239 16.34 -13.38 4.59
C VAL A 239 17.70 -14.08 4.52
N ALA A 240 18.76 -13.33 4.77
CA ALA A 240 20.15 -13.78 4.62
C ALA A 240 20.79 -14.19 5.95
N GLY A 241 20.02 -14.77 6.88
CA GLY A 241 20.51 -15.19 8.18
C GLY A 241 19.43 -15.77 9.08
N ASP A 242 19.84 -16.11 10.29
CA ASP A 242 18.97 -16.65 11.34
C ASP A 242 19.41 -16.13 12.71
N ALA A 243 18.45 -15.75 13.55
CA ALA A 243 18.72 -15.11 14.84
C ALA A 243 19.46 -16.01 15.85
N ALA A 244 19.38 -17.33 15.72
CA ALA A 244 20.05 -18.29 16.59
C ALA A 244 21.27 -18.93 15.91
N ASP A 245 21.18 -19.14 14.59
CA ASP A 245 22.10 -20.00 13.86
C ASP A 245 22.98 -19.31 12.82
N GLY A 246 22.74 -18.03 12.52
CA GLY A 246 23.60 -17.27 11.61
C GLY A 246 23.31 -15.77 11.61
N ASP A 247 23.90 -15.06 12.58
CA ASP A 247 23.81 -13.60 12.73
C ASP A 247 25.19 -13.00 13.02
N ASN A 248 26.08 -13.08 12.03
CA ASN A 248 27.39 -12.44 12.09
C ASN A 248 27.28 -10.92 12.19
N SER A 249 26.28 -10.28 11.56
CA SER A 249 26.09 -8.83 11.66
C SER A 249 25.81 -8.38 13.09
N ARG A 250 25.06 -9.15 13.87
CA ARG A 250 24.91 -8.89 15.30
C ARG A 250 26.22 -9.03 16.04
N ASN A 251 26.99 -10.09 15.79
CA ASN A 251 28.30 -10.25 16.41
C ASN A 251 29.21 -9.04 16.11
N ILE A 252 29.26 -8.58 14.85
CA ILE A 252 30.05 -7.40 14.46
C ILE A 252 29.59 -6.15 15.22
N ARG A 253 28.28 -5.90 15.35
CA ARG A 253 27.78 -4.75 16.13
C ARG A 253 28.24 -4.78 17.59
N GLU A 254 28.43 -5.97 18.16
CA GLU A 254 28.89 -6.16 19.53
C GLU A 254 30.43 -6.08 19.68
N THR A 255 31.19 -6.32 18.61
CA THR A 255 32.67 -6.39 18.66
C THR A 255 33.39 -5.25 17.93
N MET A 256 32.74 -4.54 17.01
CA MET A 256 33.40 -3.55 16.15
C MET A 256 34.04 -2.41 16.94
N ALA A 257 33.41 -1.97 18.04
CA ALA A 257 33.98 -0.91 18.89
C ALA A 257 35.20 -1.39 19.70
N ILE A 258 35.31 -2.70 19.96
CA ILE A 258 36.48 -3.28 20.63
C ILE A 258 37.67 -3.28 19.68
N VAL A 259 37.45 -3.72 18.43
CA VAL A 259 38.50 -3.79 17.40
C VAL A 259 38.93 -2.40 16.95
N ALA A 260 37.99 -1.46 16.76
CA ALA A 260 38.25 -0.05 16.42
C ALA A 260 39.03 0.73 17.50
N ALA A 261 39.24 0.13 18.68
CA ALA A 261 39.96 0.74 19.79
C ALA A 261 41.37 0.14 19.97
N TYR A 262 41.85 -0.70 19.04
CA TYR A 262 43.16 -1.32 19.16
C TYR A 262 44.30 -0.31 19.05
N LEU A 263 44.20 0.66 18.14
CA LEU A 263 45.15 1.76 18.03
C LEU A 263 44.43 3.11 17.84
N PRO A 264 45.05 4.23 18.27
CA PRO A 264 44.53 5.54 17.92
C PRO A 264 44.61 5.77 16.41
N SER A 265 43.47 6.11 15.80
CA SER A 265 43.39 6.51 14.40
C SER A 265 44.34 7.67 14.08
N THR A 266 45.09 7.53 12.97
CA THR A 266 45.93 8.61 12.43
C THR A 266 45.38 9.23 11.16
N VAL A 267 44.25 8.73 10.64
CA VAL A 267 43.53 9.34 9.51
C VAL A 267 42.31 10.11 10.00
N SER A 268 42.01 11.24 9.35
CA SER A 268 40.70 11.88 9.41
C SER A 268 39.83 11.35 8.28
N ASP A 269 38.52 11.21 8.54
CA ASP A 269 37.56 10.99 7.46
C ASP A 269 37.63 12.18 6.47
N PRO A 270 37.32 11.99 5.18
CA PRO A 270 37.13 13.14 4.29
C PRO A 270 36.16 14.14 4.91
N ASP A 271 36.40 15.43 4.68
CA ASP A 271 35.50 16.46 5.20
C ASP A 271 34.10 16.25 4.61
N GLN A 272 33.05 16.40 5.43
CA GLN A 272 31.67 16.31 4.97
C GLN A 272 31.43 17.27 3.81
N PHE A 273 30.94 16.74 2.70
CA PHE A 273 30.46 17.52 1.56
C PHE A 273 28.94 17.55 1.52
N ASN A 274 28.39 18.55 0.82
CA ASN A 274 26.94 18.69 0.65
C ASN A 274 26.61 19.12 -0.78
N PHE A 275 25.63 18.45 -1.37
CA PHE A 275 24.92 18.87 -2.57
C PHE A 275 23.73 19.72 -2.19
N ILE A 276 23.37 20.63 -3.09
CA ILE A 276 22.20 21.46 -2.97
C ILE A 276 21.09 20.77 -3.76
N ASP A 277 20.08 20.28 -3.04
CA ASP A 277 18.87 19.72 -3.64
C ASP A 277 18.17 20.73 -4.55
N GLN A 278 17.56 20.23 -5.62
CA GLN A 278 16.85 21.05 -6.59
C GLN A 278 15.36 20.72 -6.63
N THR A 279 14.53 21.76 -6.59
CA THR A 279 13.07 21.66 -6.70
C THR A 279 12.58 22.34 -7.98
N ASP A 280 11.31 22.14 -8.31
CA ASP A 280 10.66 22.76 -9.47
C ASP A 280 11.34 22.45 -10.82
N VAL A 281 11.96 21.28 -10.90
CA VAL A 281 12.65 20.83 -12.11
C VAL A 281 11.64 20.30 -13.14
N ALA A 282 11.88 20.60 -14.41
CA ALA A 282 11.11 20.03 -15.52
C ALA A 282 11.17 18.49 -15.53
N LEU A 283 10.13 17.86 -16.06
CA LEU A 283 10.04 16.40 -16.14
C LEU A 283 11.11 15.83 -17.09
N ASN A 284 11.57 14.60 -16.82
CA ASN A 284 12.53 13.85 -17.67
C ASN A 284 13.79 14.64 -18.08
N THR A 285 14.25 15.54 -17.21
CA THR A 285 15.36 16.45 -17.50
C THR A 285 16.62 15.97 -16.79
N VAL A 286 17.75 15.97 -17.49
CA VAL A 286 19.07 15.69 -16.88
C VAL A 286 19.49 16.89 -16.05
N VAL A 287 19.77 16.66 -14.77
CA VAL A 287 20.15 17.70 -13.80
C VAL A 287 21.54 17.41 -13.25
N THR A 288 22.37 18.45 -13.17
CA THR A 288 23.70 18.43 -12.56
C THR A 288 23.68 19.22 -11.24
N SER A 289 24.33 18.68 -10.21
CA SER A 289 24.48 19.30 -8.88
C SER A 289 25.41 20.52 -8.91
N ASN A 290 25.54 21.20 -7.76
CA ASN A 290 26.70 22.04 -7.50
C ASN A 290 28.00 21.20 -7.50
N GLU A 291 29.12 21.87 -7.74
CA GLU A 291 30.45 21.28 -7.58
C GLU A 291 30.84 21.25 -6.09
N ILE A 292 31.40 20.13 -5.63
CA ILE A 292 32.06 20.01 -4.32
C ILE A 292 33.55 19.82 -4.53
N THR A 293 34.37 20.20 -3.54
CA THR A 293 35.82 19.94 -3.54
C THR A 293 36.13 18.94 -2.45
N VAL A 294 36.79 17.84 -2.81
CA VAL A 294 37.22 16.81 -1.86
C VAL A 294 38.28 17.40 -0.93
N SER A 295 38.07 17.27 0.37
CA SER A 295 38.98 17.76 1.42
C SER A 295 39.10 16.73 2.55
N GLY A 296 40.09 16.85 3.44
CA GLY A 296 40.27 15.99 4.62
C GLY A 296 40.95 14.63 4.39
N LEU A 297 41.38 14.33 3.14
CA LEU A 297 42.01 13.05 2.81
C LEU A 297 43.52 13.04 3.07
N ALA A 298 44.00 12.00 3.78
CA ALA A 298 45.43 11.72 3.96
C ALA A 298 46.06 10.97 2.76
N MET A 299 45.26 10.20 2.02
CA MET A 299 45.61 9.48 0.79
C MET A 299 44.39 9.36 -0.13
N GLU A 300 44.61 8.92 -1.37
CA GLU A 300 43.53 8.63 -2.32
C GLU A 300 42.52 7.63 -1.74
N THR A 301 41.24 7.84 -2.03
CA THR A 301 40.15 6.96 -1.55
C THR A 301 39.13 6.68 -2.66
N VAL A 302 38.28 5.67 -2.47
CA VAL A 302 37.21 5.37 -3.44
C VAL A 302 36.12 6.43 -3.41
N ILE A 303 35.67 6.80 -4.59
CA ILE A 303 34.38 7.43 -4.86
C ILE A 303 33.46 6.44 -5.58
N TYR A 304 32.20 6.35 -5.15
CA TYR A 304 31.16 5.58 -5.86
C TYR A 304 29.78 6.23 -5.69
N ILE A 305 28.84 5.87 -6.57
CA ILE A 305 27.51 6.47 -6.60
C ILE A 305 26.41 5.40 -6.76
N SER A 306 25.25 5.66 -6.15
CA SER A 306 23.99 4.95 -6.43
C SER A 306 22.93 5.93 -6.92
N GLY A 307 22.08 5.51 -7.87
CA GLY A 307 20.96 6.32 -8.37
C GLY A 307 21.32 7.43 -9.37
N GLY A 308 22.60 7.56 -9.78
CA GLY A 308 23.04 8.58 -10.71
C GLY A 308 24.41 8.31 -11.35
N THR A 309 25.03 9.36 -11.86
CA THR A 309 26.41 9.38 -12.38
C THR A 309 27.17 10.54 -11.76
N TYR A 310 28.50 10.45 -11.64
CA TYR A 310 29.36 11.54 -11.17
C TYR A 310 30.48 11.83 -12.17
N SER A 311 31.08 13.01 -12.05
CA SER A 311 32.26 13.44 -12.79
C SER A 311 33.32 13.97 -11.83
N ILE A 312 34.59 13.63 -12.09
CA ILE A 312 35.77 14.14 -11.39
C ILE A 312 36.47 15.15 -12.31
N ASN A 313 36.78 16.34 -11.80
CA ASN A 313 37.54 17.39 -12.49
C ASN A 313 37.01 17.70 -13.90
N SER A 314 35.67 17.78 -14.05
CA SER A 314 34.99 18.00 -15.34
C SER A 314 35.21 16.92 -16.40
N GLY A 315 35.59 15.70 -16.00
CA GLY A 315 35.67 14.53 -16.87
C GLY A 315 34.30 13.99 -17.29
N SER A 316 34.31 12.86 -18.00
CA SER A 316 33.09 12.16 -18.41
C SER A 316 32.30 11.64 -17.20
N TYR A 317 30.97 11.75 -17.26
CA TYR A 317 30.09 11.20 -16.23
C TYR A 317 30.06 9.67 -16.27
N LYS A 318 30.18 9.04 -15.11
CA LYS A 318 30.15 7.58 -14.94
C LYS A 318 29.46 7.15 -13.66
N SER A 319 29.11 5.86 -13.56
CA SER A 319 28.49 5.25 -12.38
C SER A 319 29.36 4.17 -11.73
N THR A 320 30.48 3.80 -12.34
CA THR A 320 31.44 2.87 -11.76
C THR A 320 32.32 3.57 -10.73
N SER A 321 32.81 2.82 -9.74
CA SER A 321 33.75 3.34 -8.74
C SER A 321 35.04 3.89 -9.39
N ASP A 322 35.68 4.85 -8.73
CA ASP A 322 36.99 5.40 -9.08
C ASP A 322 37.73 5.88 -7.82
N THR A 323 38.90 6.46 -7.99
CA THR A 323 39.71 7.08 -6.92
C THR A 323 39.63 8.59 -6.98
N VAL A 324 39.69 9.23 -5.81
CA VAL A 324 39.77 10.70 -5.66
C VAL A 324 40.84 11.09 -4.66
N SER A 325 41.46 12.23 -4.94
CA SER A 325 42.48 12.89 -4.15
C SER A 325 41.95 14.17 -3.49
N ASN A 326 42.66 14.63 -2.47
CA ASN A 326 42.42 15.93 -1.86
C ASN A 326 42.54 17.05 -2.92
N GLY A 327 41.49 17.87 -3.08
CA GLY A 327 41.41 18.93 -4.08
C GLY A 327 40.63 18.58 -5.35
N ASP A 328 40.23 17.33 -5.55
CA ASP A 328 39.40 16.94 -6.69
C ASP A 328 38.02 17.59 -6.63
N LYS A 329 37.49 17.95 -7.79
CA LYS A 329 36.20 18.61 -7.96
C LYS A 329 35.16 17.64 -8.47
N ILE A 330 34.06 17.47 -7.73
CA ILE A 330 33.03 16.47 -8.04
C ILE A 330 31.70 17.14 -8.36
N THR A 331 31.04 16.65 -9.41
CA THR A 331 29.63 16.95 -9.71
C THR A 331 28.86 15.65 -9.89
N VAL A 332 27.58 15.65 -9.49
CA VAL A 332 26.66 14.52 -9.63
C VAL A 332 25.58 14.87 -10.65
N ARG A 333 25.08 13.86 -11.38
CA ARG A 333 24.04 14.00 -12.38
C ARG A 333 23.05 12.85 -12.33
N LEU A 334 21.76 13.19 -12.36
CA LEU A 334 20.64 12.24 -12.52
C LEU A 334 19.53 12.83 -13.41
N THR A 335 18.63 11.98 -13.89
CA THR A 335 17.45 12.41 -14.67
C THR A 335 16.24 12.52 -13.75
N SER A 336 15.57 13.67 -13.76
CA SER A 336 14.36 13.93 -12.97
C SER A 336 13.22 12.96 -13.28
N SER A 337 12.17 12.94 -12.44
CA SER A 337 11.01 12.07 -12.65
C SER A 337 10.23 12.43 -13.92
N GLY A 338 9.51 11.45 -14.48
CA GLY A 338 8.50 11.68 -15.51
C GLY A 338 7.13 12.09 -14.95
N SER A 339 7.01 12.16 -13.62
CA SER A 339 5.79 12.52 -12.90
C SER A 339 5.98 13.81 -12.11
N TYR A 340 4.91 14.57 -11.93
CA TYR A 340 4.90 15.81 -11.12
C TYR A 340 5.12 15.54 -9.63
N SER A 341 5.63 16.54 -8.91
CA SER A 341 5.87 16.50 -7.45
C SER A 341 6.57 15.22 -6.97
N THR A 342 7.48 14.69 -7.78
CA THR A 342 8.15 13.40 -7.53
C THR A 342 9.65 13.61 -7.42
N THR A 343 10.23 13.14 -6.33
CA THR A 343 11.67 13.22 -6.06
C THR A 343 12.40 11.98 -6.56
N LYS A 344 13.55 12.17 -7.20
CA LYS A 344 14.57 11.14 -7.43
C LYS A 344 15.88 11.61 -6.80
N SER A 345 16.69 10.67 -6.32
CA SER A 345 17.93 10.98 -5.62
C SER A 345 19.09 10.13 -6.10
N ALA A 346 20.29 10.68 -5.97
CA ALA A 346 21.54 9.97 -6.13
C ALA A 346 22.40 10.15 -4.87
N ILE A 347 23.01 9.07 -4.40
CA ILE A 347 23.85 9.07 -3.19
C ILE A 347 25.29 8.88 -3.64
N LEU A 348 26.12 9.89 -3.40
CA LEU A 348 27.56 9.81 -3.65
C LEU A 348 28.28 9.53 -2.34
N THR A 349 29.23 8.59 -2.36
CA THR A 349 30.09 8.28 -1.21
C THR A 349 31.56 8.45 -1.59
N ILE A 350 32.33 9.10 -0.73
CA ILE A 350 33.78 9.27 -0.83
C ILE A 350 34.39 8.81 0.49
N GLY A 351 35.19 7.74 0.48
CA GLY A 351 35.89 7.27 1.67
C GLY A 351 35.00 7.02 2.91
N GLY A 352 33.75 6.58 2.69
CA GLY A 352 32.76 6.33 3.74
C GLY A 352 31.86 7.52 4.09
N VAL A 353 32.20 8.74 3.66
CA VAL A 353 31.37 9.94 3.83
C VAL A 353 30.45 10.08 2.64
N SER A 354 29.15 10.24 2.90
CA SER A 354 28.14 10.33 1.85
C SER A 354 27.28 11.57 1.95
N ASP A 355 26.74 11.98 0.80
CA ASP A 355 25.62 12.90 0.75
C ASP A 355 24.64 12.54 -0.39
N THR A 356 23.40 13.00 -0.27
CA THR A 356 22.32 12.72 -1.21
C THR A 356 21.99 13.97 -2.02
N PHE A 357 22.12 13.89 -3.34
CA PHE A 357 21.59 14.89 -4.25
C PHE A 357 20.18 14.51 -4.69
N SER A 358 19.18 15.30 -4.30
CA SER A 358 17.77 15.09 -4.61
C SER A 358 17.24 16.10 -5.62
N VAL A 359 16.46 15.60 -6.58
CA VAL A 359 15.79 16.39 -7.62
C VAL A 359 14.29 16.14 -7.56
N THR A 360 13.54 17.18 -7.23
CA THR A 360 12.06 17.16 -7.16
C THR A 360 11.48 17.89 -8.36
N THR A 361 10.61 17.21 -9.09
CA THR A 361 9.93 17.79 -10.25
C THR A 361 8.90 18.84 -9.83
N GLN A 362 8.65 19.78 -10.74
CA GLN A 362 7.59 20.78 -10.63
C GLN A 362 6.23 20.15 -10.28
N ALA A 363 5.37 20.94 -9.63
CA ALA A 363 3.99 20.53 -9.38
C ALA A 363 3.22 20.39 -10.70
N ALA A 364 2.13 19.61 -10.66
CA ALA A 364 1.20 19.55 -11.78
C ALA A 364 0.58 20.94 -12.01
N PRO A 365 0.31 21.34 -13.27
CA PRO A 365 -0.43 22.58 -13.55
C PRO A 365 -1.78 22.59 -12.81
N PRO A 366 -2.26 23.75 -12.34
CA PRO A 366 -3.58 23.86 -11.73
C PRO A 366 -4.67 23.42 -12.70
N ASP A 367 -5.56 22.54 -12.23
CA ASP A 367 -6.71 22.00 -12.94
C ASP A 367 -7.95 22.11 -12.05
N THR A 368 -8.91 22.91 -12.50
CA THR A 368 -10.20 23.17 -11.84
C THR A 368 -11.38 22.54 -12.57
N ILE A 369 -11.15 21.74 -13.63
CA ILE A 369 -12.21 21.14 -14.44
C ILE A 369 -12.37 19.66 -14.05
N PRO A 370 -13.44 19.27 -13.33
CA PRO A 370 -13.57 17.90 -12.86
C PRO A 370 -13.92 16.93 -14.00
N ALA A 371 -13.78 15.64 -13.72
CA ALA A 371 -14.39 14.59 -14.53
C ALA A 371 -15.93 14.74 -14.53
N GLN A 372 -16.57 14.26 -15.60
CA GLN A 372 -18.02 14.26 -15.72
C GLN A 372 -18.66 13.52 -14.54
N PHE A 373 -19.64 14.16 -13.91
CA PHE A 373 -20.49 13.57 -12.87
C PHE A 373 -21.93 13.49 -13.35
N THR A 374 -22.72 12.64 -12.71
CA THR A 374 -24.16 12.49 -12.99
C THR A 374 -24.98 12.27 -11.72
N PHE A 375 -26.16 12.88 -11.70
CA PHE A 375 -27.22 12.64 -10.75
C PHE A 375 -28.25 11.69 -11.35
N THR A 376 -28.83 10.85 -10.51
CA THR A 376 -29.89 9.92 -10.91
C THR A 376 -31.24 10.59 -10.73
N ASP A 377 -31.91 10.89 -11.84
CA ASP A 377 -33.27 11.41 -11.86
C ASP A 377 -34.24 10.54 -11.06
N LYS A 378 -35.20 11.18 -10.39
CA LYS A 378 -36.24 10.50 -9.59
C LYS A 378 -37.61 10.69 -10.20
N THR A 379 -38.38 9.61 -10.24
CA THR A 379 -39.77 9.60 -10.73
C THR A 379 -40.69 8.99 -9.69
N GLY A 380 -41.99 9.27 -9.77
CA GLY A 380 -42.96 8.72 -8.82
C GLY A 380 -42.91 9.36 -7.43
N VAL A 381 -42.30 10.54 -7.31
CA VAL A 381 -42.09 11.20 -6.02
C VAL A 381 -43.41 11.81 -5.50
N ALA A 382 -43.62 11.78 -4.18
CA ALA A 382 -44.75 12.45 -3.54
C ALA A 382 -44.77 13.97 -3.84
N LEU A 383 -45.96 14.59 -3.81
CA LEU A 383 -46.11 16.02 -4.06
C LEU A 383 -45.56 16.86 -2.91
N ASN A 384 -45.04 18.05 -3.21
CA ASN A 384 -44.55 19.03 -2.22
C ASN A 384 -43.57 18.41 -1.19
N THR A 385 -42.66 17.55 -1.65
CA THR A 385 -41.67 16.93 -0.78
C THR A 385 -40.27 17.32 -1.21
N THR A 386 -39.41 17.54 -0.22
CA THR A 386 -37.98 17.72 -0.44
C THR A 386 -37.34 16.40 -0.83
N VAL A 387 -36.54 16.43 -1.89
CA VAL A 387 -35.84 15.26 -2.44
C VAL A 387 -34.35 15.52 -2.45
N ILE A 388 -33.59 14.56 -1.93
CA ILE A 388 -32.13 14.57 -1.97
C ILE A 388 -31.66 13.62 -3.08
N SER A 389 -30.71 14.05 -3.91
CA SER A 389 -30.10 13.23 -4.98
C SER A 389 -29.22 12.10 -4.43
N ASN A 390 -28.65 11.26 -5.30
CA ASN A 390 -27.43 10.51 -4.92
C ASN A 390 -26.27 11.47 -4.67
N ALA A 391 -25.27 11.02 -3.90
CA ALA A 391 -24.01 11.73 -3.76
C ALA A 391 -23.13 11.48 -5.00
N ILE A 392 -22.49 12.53 -5.50
CA ILE A 392 -21.38 12.43 -6.46
C ILE A 392 -20.07 12.72 -5.73
N THR A 393 -18.96 12.17 -6.22
CA THR A 393 -17.62 12.49 -5.74
C THR A 393 -16.92 13.33 -6.80
N VAL A 394 -16.48 14.53 -6.43
CA VAL A 394 -15.67 15.39 -7.30
C VAL A 394 -14.34 14.69 -7.54
N SER A 395 -14.00 14.47 -8.80
CA SER A 395 -12.74 13.81 -9.19
C SER A 395 -12.10 14.53 -10.38
N GLY A 396 -10.78 14.37 -10.55
CA GLY A 396 -10.06 14.88 -11.73
C GLY A 396 -9.47 16.28 -11.60
N ILE A 397 -9.66 16.98 -10.48
CA ILE A 397 -9.06 18.31 -10.23
C ILE A 397 -7.87 18.19 -9.27
N ASN A 398 -6.94 19.14 -9.35
CA ASN A 398 -5.86 19.31 -8.36
C ASN A 398 -5.83 20.72 -7.74
N GLU A 399 -6.74 21.59 -8.15
CA GLU A 399 -7.00 22.93 -7.63
C GLU A 399 -8.50 23.05 -7.28
N ALA A 400 -8.85 23.91 -6.32
CA ALA A 400 -10.25 24.07 -5.91
C ALA A 400 -11.11 24.62 -7.06
N ALA A 401 -12.22 23.94 -7.37
CA ALA A 401 -13.14 24.33 -8.42
C ALA A 401 -14.35 25.09 -7.85
N SER A 402 -14.80 26.13 -8.56
CA SER A 402 -16.04 26.83 -8.22
C SER A 402 -17.25 25.91 -8.43
N ILE A 403 -18.20 25.91 -7.49
CA ILE A 403 -19.47 25.18 -7.55
C ILE A 403 -20.64 26.15 -7.46
N SER A 404 -21.67 25.93 -8.26
CA SER A 404 -22.90 26.73 -8.27
C SER A 404 -24.10 25.88 -8.68
N ILE A 405 -25.30 26.25 -8.24
CA ILE A 405 -26.55 25.58 -8.59
C ILE A 405 -27.60 26.59 -9.07
N VAL A 406 -28.46 26.15 -9.99
CA VAL A 406 -29.66 26.88 -10.42
C VAL A 406 -30.90 26.06 -10.05
N ASP A 407 -31.94 26.72 -9.53
CA ASP A 407 -33.24 26.15 -9.16
C ASP A 407 -33.21 25.01 -8.11
N GLY A 408 -32.19 24.98 -7.25
CA GLY A 408 -32.08 24.04 -6.13
C GLY A 408 -31.05 24.47 -5.08
N MET A 409 -30.73 23.57 -4.16
CA MET A 409 -29.66 23.76 -3.17
C MET A 409 -28.68 22.58 -3.23
N TYR A 410 -27.41 22.78 -2.89
CA TYR A 410 -26.43 21.71 -2.80
C TYR A 410 -25.77 21.67 -1.42
N SER A 411 -25.22 20.51 -1.07
CA SER A 411 -24.42 20.29 0.15
C SER A 411 -23.10 19.63 -0.22
N ILE A 412 -22.01 20.12 0.39
CA ILE A 412 -20.66 19.56 0.28
C ILE A 412 -20.36 18.77 1.55
N ASN A 413 -19.93 17.51 1.43
CA ASN A 413 -19.54 16.63 2.53
C ASN A 413 -20.58 16.51 3.67
N GLY A 414 -21.87 16.61 3.32
CA GLY A 414 -22.97 16.54 4.30
C GLY A 414 -23.15 17.80 5.15
N GLY A 415 -22.55 18.93 4.76
CA GLY A 415 -22.80 20.24 5.35
C GLY A 415 -24.23 20.76 5.11
N LEU A 416 -24.48 21.99 5.53
CA LEU A 416 -25.77 22.65 5.28
C LEU A 416 -26.00 22.84 3.77
N TYR A 417 -27.26 22.69 3.34
CA TYR A 417 -27.65 23.00 1.97
C TYR A 417 -27.63 24.51 1.74
N THR A 418 -27.06 24.92 0.60
CA THR A 418 -27.00 26.33 0.16
C THR A 418 -27.21 26.44 -1.35
N SER A 419 -27.60 27.63 -1.81
CA SER A 419 -27.61 28.01 -3.23
C SER A 419 -26.49 29.00 -3.58
N ASP A 420 -25.71 29.45 -2.59
CA ASP A 420 -24.61 30.38 -2.81
C ASP A 420 -23.46 29.72 -3.59
N VAL A 421 -22.72 30.52 -4.35
CA VAL A 421 -21.50 30.05 -5.02
C VAL A 421 -20.48 29.64 -3.96
N GLY A 422 -19.84 28.49 -4.16
CA GLY A 422 -18.84 27.94 -3.25
C GLY A 422 -17.65 27.34 -3.99
N THR A 423 -16.84 26.59 -3.25
CA THR A 423 -15.67 25.88 -3.79
C THR A 423 -15.68 24.42 -3.35
N VAL A 424 -15.29 23.52 -4.25
CA VAL A 424 -15.09 22.09 -3.97
C VAL A 424 -13.66 21.67 -4.29
N ASN A 425 -13.14 20.76 -3.47
CA ASN A 425 -11.85 20.11 -3.68
C ASN A 425 -12.05 18.69 -4.23
N ASN A 426 -11.00 18.15 -4.85
CA ASN A 426 -10.96 16.75 -5.25
C ASN A 426 -11.32 15.83 -4.07
N GLY A 427 -12.18 14.84 -4.31
CA GLY A 427 -12.69 13.91 -3.30
C GLY A 427 -13.86 14.41 -2.45
N ASN A 428 -14.28 15.68 -2.58
CA ASN A 428 -15.50 16.15 -1.92
C ASN A 428 -16.73 15.42 -2.46
N THR A 429 -17.68 15.14 -1.57
CA THR A 429 -18.99 14.59 -1.94
C THR A 429 -20.01 15.71 -2.07
N VAL A 430 -20.87 15.64 -3.08
CA VAL A 430 -21.91 16.65 -3.33
C VAL A 430 -23.27 15.98 -3.50
N THR A 431 -24.29 16.54 -2.84
CA THR A 431 -25.71 16.18 -3.06
C THR A 431 -26.52 17.41 -3.39
N ILE A 432 -27.61 17.23 -4.14
CA ILE A 432 -28.60 18.26 -4.43
C ILE A 432 -29.84 18.01 -3.58
N GLN A 433 -30.44 19.10 -3.11
CA GLN A 433 -31.77 19.16 -2.52
C GLN A 433 -32.70 19.96 -3.44
N LEU A 434 -33.81 19.36 -3.81
CA LEU A 434 -34.82 19.92 -4.70
C LEU A 434 -36.23 19.54 -4.23
N ASP A 435 -37.15 20.50 -4.22
CA ASP A 435 -38.55 20.23 -3.90
C ASP A 435 -39.32 19.72 -5.13
N SER A 436 -40.15 18.70 -4.92
CA SER A 436 -41.05 18.18 -5.95
C SER A 436 -42.26 19.11 -6.17
N SER A 437 -42.84 19.05 -7.37
CA SER A 437 -44.03 19.84 -7.69
C SER A 437 -45.23 19.54 -6.79
N GLY A 438 -46.11 20.53 -6.62
CA GLY A 438 -47.46 20.33 -6.06
C GLY A 438 -48.45 19.67 -7.02
N ASN A 439 -48.08 19.51 -8.30
CA ASN A 439 -48.90 18.91 -9.34
C ASN A 439 -48.44 17.49 -9.67
N TYR A 440 -49.37 16.64 -10.09
CA TYR A 440 -49.06 15.28 -10.56
C TYR A 440 -48.34 15.28 -11.91
N SER A 441 -47.55 14.24 -12.18
CA SER A 441 -46.80 14.03 -13.42
C SER A 441 -46.00 15.27 -13.88
N THR A 442 -45.50 16.07 -12.93
CA THR A 442 -44.84 17.34 -13.21
C THR A 442 -43.36 17.24 -12.81
N LYS A 443 -42.50 17.73 -13.70
CA LYS A 443 -41.04 17.73 -13.54
C LYS A 443 -40.59 19.04 -12.88
N THR A 444 -39.75 18.95 -11.85
CA THR A 444 -38.88 20.03 -11.36
C THR A 444 -37.43 19.66 -11.59
N GLU A 445 -36.56 20.64 -11.77
CA GLU A 445 -35.16 20.44 -12.16
C GLU A 445 -34.25 21.38 -11.37
N ALA A 446 -33.03 20.92 -11.08
CA ALA A 446 -31.93 21.76 -10.61
C ALA A 446 -30.66 21.38 -11.35
N THR A 447 -29.90 22.37 -11.83
CA THR A 447 -28.65 22.17 -12.56
C THR A 447 -27.48 22.59 -11.69
N LEU A 448 -26.58 21.65 -11.41
CA LEU A 448 -25.35 21.91 -10.66
C LEU A 448 -24.17 21.99 -11.64
N THR A 449 -23.34 23.02 -11.48
CA THR A 449 -22.11 23.22 -12.25
C THR A 449 -20.90 23.25 -11.32
N ILE A 450 -19.87 22.49 -11.65
CA ILE A 450 -18.57 22.47 -10.98
C ILE A 450 -17.49 22.67 -12.03
N GLY A 451 -16.70 23.75 -11.93
CA GLY A 451 -15.55 23.97 -12.83
C GLY A 451 -15.91 24.01 -14.32
N GLY A 452 -17.15 24.39 -14.66
CA GLY A 452 -17.66 24.39 -16.04
C GLY A 452 -18.32 23.08 -16.50
N VAL A 453 -18.19 21.98 -15.74
CA VAL A 453 -18.92 20.72 -15.98
C VAL A 453 -20.24 20.77 -15.24
N SER A 454 -21.33 20.38 -15.89
CA SER A 454 -22.67 20.42 -15.28
C SER A 454 -23.46 19.15 -15.49
N ASP A 455 -24.43 18.94 -14.61
CA ASP A 455 -25.50 17.96 -14.77
C ASP A 455 -26.80 18.46 -14.14
N THR A 456 -27.93 17.93 -14.62
CA THR A 456 -29.27 18.32 -14.17
C THR A 456 -29.92 17.18 -13.41
N PHE A 457 -30.28 17.44 -12.14
CA PHE A 457 -31.09 16.53 -11.35
C PHE A 457 -32.58 16.83 -11.55
N SER A 458 -33.32 15.84 -12.05
CA SER A 458 -34.75 15.94 -12.30
C SER A 458 -35.59 15.16 -11.29
N VAL A 459 -36.67 15.77 -10.82
CA VAL A 459 -37.68 15.14 -9.97
C VAL A 459 -39.05 15.21 -10.65
N THR A 460 -39.60 14.05 -10.99
CA THR A 460 -40.97 13.93 -11.53
C THR A 460 -41.91 13.35 -10.49
N THR A 461 -42.98 14.08 -10.19
CA THR A 461 -43.99 13.64 -9.24
C THR A 461 -44.78 12.43 -9.74
N GLN A 462 -45.35 11.68 -8.80
CA GLN A 462 -46.26 10.58 -9.08
C GLN A 462 -47.39 11.02 -10.03
N ALA A 463 -47.88 10.06 -10.82
CA ALA A 463 -49.08 10.28 -11.60
C ALA A 463 -50.27 10.57 -10.69
N ALA A 464 -51.26 11.30 -11.22
CA ALA A 464 -52.52 11.50 -10.52
C ALA A 464 -53.08 10.12 -10.19
N PRO A 465 -53.60 9.90 -8.96
CA PRO A 465 -54.30 8.67 -8.67
C PRO A 465 -55.34 8.52 -9.77
N ALA A 466 -55.25 7.41 -10.51
CA ALA A 466 -56.15 7.16 -11.63
C ALA A 466 -57.56 7.43 -11.10
N SER A 467 -58.23 8.45 -11.65
CA SER A 467 -59.64 8.68 -11.38
C SER A 467 -60.33 7.42 -11.87
N GLY A 468 -60.59 6.50 -10.94
CA GLY A 468 -60.94 5.13 -11.22
C GLY A 468 -62.18 5.05 -12.09
N GLY A 469 -61.96 5.00 -13.40
CA GLY A 469 -62.90 4.47 -14.35
C GLY A 469 -62.95 2.96 -14.14
N GLY A 470 -64.05 2.48 -13.56
CA GLY A 470 -64.43 1.06 -13.62
C GLY A 470 -64.81 0.44 -12.28
N GLY A 471 -66.08 0.50 -11.90
CA GLY A 471 -66.60 -0.24 -10.75
C GLY A 471 -68.05 0.08 -10.43
N GLY A 472 -68.97 -0.27 -11.33
CA GLY A 472 -70.39 0.01 -11.12
C GLY A 472 -71.01 -0.76 -9.94
N GLY A 473 -71.27 -0.07 -8.83
CA GLY A 473 -71.85 -0.62 -7.60
C GLY A 473 -73.32 -0.27 -7.37
N CYS A 474 -74.03 -1.09 -6.59
CA CYS A 474 -75.39 -0.81 -6.11
C CYS A 474 -75.31 -0.06 -4.76
N PHE A 475 -75.00 1.24 -4.79
CA PHE A 475 -74.74 2.09 -3.61
C PHE A 475 -75.77 1.97 -2.48
N ILE A 476 -77.06 2.03 -2.81
CA ILE A 476 -78.16 1.94 -1.82
C ILE A 476 -78.25 0.54 -1.20
N ALA A 477 -78.05 -0.51 -2.02
CA ALA A 477 -78.07 -1.89 -1.54
C ALA A 477 -76.85 -2.19 -0.65
N THR A 478 -75.66 -1.70 -1.04
CA THR A 478 -74.45 -1.78 -0.20
C THR A 478 -74.65 -1.08 1.15
N ALA A 479 -75.25 0.11 1.17
CA ALA A 479 -75.55 0.81 2.41
C ALA A 479 -76.56 0.06 3.31
N ALA A 480 -77.55 -0.60 2.71
CA ALA A 480 -78.56 -1.38 3.43
C ALA A 480 -78.02 -2.72 3.95
N PHE A 481 -77.28 -3.48 3.14
CA PHE A 481 -76.78 -4.82 3.47
C PHE A 481 -75.38 -4.85 4.09
N GLY A 482 -74.70 -3.69 4.16
CA GLY A 482 -73.46 -3.49 4.89
C GLY A 482 -72.18 -3.90 4.16
N SER A 483 -72.29 -4.57 3.01
CA SER A 483 -71.14 -4.94 2.17
C SER A 483 -71.51 -4.94 0.70
N ALA A 484 -70.59 -4.49 -0.16
CA ALA A 484 -70.73 -4.58 -1.61
C ALA A 484 -70.64 -6.03 -2.13
N LEU A 485 -70.08 -6.94 -1.31
CA LEU A 485 -69.95 -8.37 -1.56
C LEU A 485 -71.08 -9.18 -0.90
N ALA A 486 -72.05 -8.54 -0.26
CA ALA A 486 -73.21 -9.26 0.26
C ALA A 486 -73.96 -9.95 -0.90
N GLY A 487 -74.33 -11.21 -0.73
CA GLY A 487 -74.97 -12.01 -1.81
C GLY A 487 -76.20 -11.33 -2.41
N GLN A 488 -76.96 -10.58 -1.60
CA GLN A 488 -78.11 -9.79 -2.05
C GLN A 488 -77.72 -8.65 -3.02
N VAL A 489 -76.59 -7.99 -2.76
CA VAL A 489 -76.05 -6.91 -3.59
C VAL A 489 -75.54 -7.47 -4.91
N GLU A 490 -74.91 -8.65 -4.87
CA GLU A 490 -74.41 -9.32 -6.07
C GLU A 490 -75.53 -9.78 -7.01
N ILE A 491 -76.64 -10.30 -6.48
CA ILE A 491 -77.84 -10.64 -7.26
C ILE A 491 -78.37 -9.41 -8.02
N LEU A 492 -78.45 -8.25 -7.37
CA LEU A 492 -78.92 -7.01 -7.99
C LEU A 492 -77.93 -6.46 -9.03
N ARG A 493 -76.62 -6.63 -8.81
CA ARG A 493 -75.58 -6.28 -9.81
C ARG A 493 -75.70 -7.14 -11.06
N GLN A 494 -75.85 -8.46 -10.90
CA GLN A 494 -76.04 -9.36 -12.03
C GLN A 494 -77.34 -9.07 -12.79
N PHE A 495 -78.43 -8.74 -12.08
CA PHE A 495 -79.67 -8.33 -12.73
C PHE A 495 -79.50 -7.05 -13.54
N ARG A 496 -78.82 -6.05 -12.97
CA ARG A 496 -78.48 -4.81 -13.68
C ARG A 496 -77.68 -5.11 -14.95
N ASP A 497 -76.64 -5.91 -14.83
CA ASP A 497 -75.69 -6.13 -15.93
C ASP A 497 -76.29 -6.99 -17.05
N ARG A 498 -77.07 -8.03 -16.70
CA ARG A 498 -77.66 -8.95 -17.68
C ARG A 498 -78.98 -8.45 -18.29
N TYR A 499 -79.75 -7.66 -17.56
CA TYR A 499 -81.12 -7.30 -17.98
C TYR A 499 -81.38 -5.79 -18.08
N LEU A 500 -80.79 -4.95 -17.22
CA LEU A 500 -81.03 -3.49 -17.29
C LEU A 500 -80.10 -2.81 -18.32
N LEU A 501 -78.82 -3.15 -18.34
CA LEU A 501 -77.86 -2.48 -19.23
C LEU A 501 -77.99 -2.89 -20.70
N THR A 502 -78.69 -3.98 -20.99
CA THR A 502 -78.87 -4.49 -22.36
C THR A 502 -79.85 -3.66 -23.19
N ASN A 503 -80.70 -2.84 -22.57
CA ASN A 503 -81.68 -1.99 -23.26
C ASN A 503 -81.57 -0.50 -22.89
N ALA A 504 -82.03 0.37 -23.79
CA ALA A 504 -81.86 1.82 -23.67
C ALA A 504 -82.57 2.41 -22.44
N PHE A 505 -83.73 1.87 -22.07
CA PHE A 505 -84.48 2.29 -20.89
C PHE A 505 -83.71 1.94 -19.60
N GLY A 506 -83.23 0.71 -19.46
CA GLY A 506 -82.47 0.30 -18.29
C GLY A 506 -81.13 1.02 -18.17
N ARG A 507 -80.44 1.35 -19.28
CA ARG A 507 -79.24 2.22 -19.24
C ARG A 507 -79.53 3.63 -18.72
N LYS A 508 -80.66 4.24 -19.12
CA LYS A 508 -81.09 5.55 -18.59
C LYS A 508 -81.42 5.48 -17.10
N PHE A 509 -82.12 4.42 -16.66
CA PHE A 509 -82.42 4.18 -15.24
C PHE A 509 -81.14 4.01 -14.41
N VAL A 510 -80.19 3.20 -14.90
CA VAL A 510 -78.90 2.99 -14.21
C VAL A 510 -78.10 4.28 -14.14
N SER A 511 -78.05 5.07 -15.22
CA SER A 511 -77.36 6.37 -15.20
C SER A 511 -77.96 7.34 -14.17
N TRP A 512 -79.30 7.44 -14.10
CA TRP A 512 -79.98 8.21 -13.05
C TRP A 512 -79.67 7.69 -11.64
N TYR A 513 -79.72 6.37 -11.45
CA TYR A 513 -79.39 5.74 -10.17
C TYR A 513 -77.94 6.03 -9.74
N TYR A 514 -76.98 6.10 -10.67
CA TYR A 514 -75.59 6.40 -10.34
C TYR A 514 -75.38 7.86 -9.99
N ARG A 515 -76.19 8.76 -10.55
CA ARG A 515 -76.14 10.19 -10.25
C ARG A 515 -76.71 10.52 -8.88
N ILE A 516 -77.81 9.87 -8.47
CA ILE A 516 -78.53 10.20 -7.22
C ILE A 516 -78.22 9.21 -6.09
N GLY A 517 -77.91 7.95 -6.43
CA GLY A 517 -77.73 6.83 -5.51
C GLY A 517 -76.66 7.03 -4.43
N PRO A 518 -75.49 7.64 -4.70
CA PRO A 518 -74.50 7.91 -3.66
C PRO A 518 -75.01 8.82 -2.53
N GLY A 519 -75.80 9.86 -2.85
CA GLY A 519 -76.39 10.76 -1.86
C GLY A 519 -77.41 10.04 -0.96
N ALA A 520 -78.29 9.24 -1.56
CA ALA A 520 -79.25 8.42 -0.81
C ALA A 520 -78.56 7.36 0.05
N ALA A 521 -77.52 6.70 -0.46
CA ALA A 521 -76.75 5.70 0.27
C ALA A 521 -76.04 6.30 1.50
N SER A 522 -75.49 7.52 1.37
CA SER A 522 -74.88 8.24 2.50
C SER A 522 -75.89 8.55 3.61
N TYR A 523 -77.15 8.86 3.28
CA TYR A 523 -78.19 9.10 4.28
C TYR A 523 -78.62 7.81 5.03
N ILE A 524 -78.59 6.67 4.35
CA ILE A 524 -79.05 5.35 4.87
C ILE A 524 -77.97 4.66 5.72
N LYS A 525 -76.68 4.84 5.39
CA LYS A 525 -75.57 4.04 5.93
C LYS A 525 -75.45 4.06 7.47
N ASP A 526 -75.95 5.09 8.15
CA ASP A 526 -75.84 5.23 9.61
C ASP A 526 -77.19 5.09 10.35
N LYS A 527 -78.28 4.72 9.65
CA LYS A 527 -79.64 4.65 10.24
C LYS A 527 -80.23 3.23 10.22
N PRO A 528 -80.28 2.51 11.36
CA PRO A 528 -80.76 1.12 11.42
C PRO A 528 -82.19 0.93 10.89
N LEU A 529 -83.12 1.82 11.24
CA LEU A 529 -84.50 1.73 10.76
C LEU A 529 -84.63 1.98 9.25
N ALA A 530 -83.83 2.90 8.69
CA ALA A 530 -83.81 3.14 7.26
C ALA A 530 -83.22 1.95 6.49
N LYS A 531 -82.17 1.30 7.03
CA LYS A 531 -81.63 0.06 6.46
C LYS A 531 -82.68 -1.05 6.47
N ALA A 532 -83.41 -1.22 7.57
CA ALA A 532 -84.47 -2.23 7.66
C ALA A 532 -85.58 -2.00 6.62
N ALA A 533 -86.05 -0.76 6.49
CA ALA A 533 -87.06 -0.40 5.50
C ALA A 533 -86.57 -0.65 4.05
N VAL A 534 -85.32 -0.28 3.74
CA VAL A 534 -84.72 -0.50 2.41
C VAL A 534 -84.53 -1.99 2.13
N ARG A 535 -84.14 -2.80 3.13
CA ARG A 535 -84.05 -4.26 2.97
C ARG A 535 -85.41 -4.87 2.63
N VAL A 536 -86.46 -4.50 3.38
CA VAL A 536 -87.84 -4.96 3.13
C VAL A 536 -88.30 -4.59 1.73
N ALA A 537 -88.01 -3.36 1.27
CA ALA A 537 -88.35 -2.92 -0.09
C ALA A 537 -87.57 -3.67 -1.18
N LEU A 538 -86.31 -4.05 -0.92
CA LEU A 538 -85.45 -4.72 -1.90
C LEU A 538 -85.63 -6.23 -1.96
N TYR A 539 -86.08 -6.91 -0.90
CA TYR A 539 -86.21 -8.37 -0.89
C TYR A 539 -87.11 -8.93 -2.01
N PRO A 540 -88.28 -8.36 -2.33
CA PRO A 540 -89.08 -8.82 -3.47
C PRO A 540 -88.33 -8.71 -4.80
N LEU A 541 -87.59 -7.61 -5.00
CA LEU A 541 -86.78 -7.40 -6.21
C LEU A 541 -85.60 -8.36 -6.27
N ILE A 542 -84.91 -8.61 -5.16
CA ILE A 542 -83.82 -9.59 -5.06
C ILE A 542 -84.34 -10.99 -5.40
N GLY A 543 -85.48 -11.38 -4.85
CA GLY A 543 -86.11 -12.68 -5.14
C GLY A 543 -86.48 -12.82 -6.62
N PHE A 544 -87.10 -11.80 -7.21
CA PHE A 544 -87.43 -11.77 -8.63
C PHE A 544 -86.16 -11.83 -9.51
N SER A 545 -85.15 -11.03 -9.20
CA SER A 545 -83.85 -11.04 -9.88
C SER A 545 -83.18 -12.41 -9.82
N LEU A 546 -83.21 -13.07 -8.66
CA LEU A 546 -82.63 -14.40 -8.49
C LEU A 546 -83.36 -15.46 -9.34
N LEU A 547 -84.69 -15.42 -9.39
CA LEU A 547 -85.49 -16.33 -10.22
C LEU A 547 -85.24 -16.13 -11.73
N LEU A 548 -85.04 -14.87 -12.16
CA LEU A 548 -84.68 -14.54 -13.53
C LEU A 548 -83.28 -15.04 -13.90
N ILE A 549 -82.28 -14.74 -13.05
CA ILE A 549 -80.87 -15.08 -13.32
C ILE A 549 -80.64 -16.59 -13.39
N ASN A 550 -81.32 -17.36 -12.54
CA ASN A 550 -81.21 -18.82 -12.52
C ASN A 550 -82.10 -19.52 -13.56
N GLY A 551 -82.82 -18.76 -14.40
CA GLY A 551 -83.66 -19.33 -15.46
C GLY A 551 -84.86 -20.14 -14.93
N ILE A 552 -85.25 -19.98 -13.66
CA ILE A 552 -86.35 -20.70 -13.00
C ILE A 552 -87.70 -20.05 -13.33
N LEU A 553 -87.71 -18.75 -13.62
CA LEU A 553 -88.93 -17.98 -13.90
C LEU A 553 -89.79 -18.55 -15.06
N PRO A 554 -89.22 -18.94 -16.23
CA PRO A 554 -89.98 -19.57 -17.32
C PRO A 554 -90.64 -20.88 -16.89
N TYR A 555 -89.98 -21.70 -16.06
CA TYR A 555 -90.52 -22.97 -15.57
C TYR A 555 -91.64 -22.77 -14.54
N LEU A 556 -91.60 -21.72 -13.72
CA LEU A 556 -92.69 -21.36 -12.79
C LEU A 556 -93.94 -20.88 -13.53
N PHE A 557 -93.77 -20.10 -14.61
CA PHE A 557 -94.89 -19.73 -15.47
C PHE A 557 -95.44 -20.93 -16.24
N PHE A 558 -94.58 -21.83 -16.75
CA PHE A 558 -95.00 -23.04 -17.47
C PHE A 558 -95.76 -24.03 -16.55
N THR A 559 -95.26 -24.27 -15.35
CA THR A 559 -95.91 -25.15 -14.35
C THR A 559 -97.19 -24.54 -13.78
N GLY A 560 -97.24 -23.22 -13.56
CA GLY A 560 -98.46 -22.50 -13.19
C GLY A 560 -99.53 -22.52 -14.28
N PHE A 561 -99.14 -22.40 -15.55
CA PHE A 561 -100.03 -22.48 -16.71
C PHE A 561 -100.58 -23.91 -16.89
N ILE A 562 -99.75 -24.93 -16.68
CA ILE A 562 -100.16 -26.35 -16.66
C ILE A 562 -101.10 -26.64 -15.49
N PHE A 563 -100.80 -26.16 -14.27
CA PHE A 563 -101.69 -26.33 -13.11
C PHE A 563 -103.04 -25.64 -13.31
N PHE A 564 -103.06 -24.44 -13.89
CA PHE A 564 -104.28 -23.72 -14.24
C PHE A 564 -105.13 -24.51 -15.26
N PHE A 565 -104.50 -25.12 -16.28
CA PHE A 565 -105.18 -25.98 -17.26
C PHE A 565 -105.65 -27.32 -16.69
N ILE A 566 -104.86 -27.99 -15.84
CA ILE A 566 -105.25 -29.23 -15.15
C ILE A 566 -106.43 -28.98 -14.20
N PHE A 567 -106.45 -27.86 -13.46
CA PHE A 567 -107.60 -27.47 -12.64
C PHE A 567 -108.84 -27.15 -13.47
N ARG A 568 -108.66 -26.59 -14.67
CA ARG A 568 -109.76 -26.30 -15.60
C ARG A 568 -110.33 -27.56 -16.24
N LEU A 569 -109.49 -28.54 -16.57
CA LEU A 569 -109.89 -29.84 -17.15
C LEU A 569 -110.52 -30.78 -16.11
N ARG A 570 -110.08 -30.76 -14.83
CA ARG A 570 -110.72 -31.54 -13.75
C ARG A 570 -112.15 -31.08 -13.43
N LYS A 571 -112.48 -29.81 -13.67
CA LYS A 571 -113.86 -29.28 -13.55
C LYS A 571 -114.78 -29.69 -14.70
N SER A 572 -114.25 -30.29 -15.78
CA SER A 572 -115.02 -30.74 -16.95
C SER A 572 -115.25 -32.25 -17.01
N VAL A 573 -114.78 -33.03 -16.01
CA VAL A 573 -114.92 -34.50 -15.96
C VAL A 573 -115.71 -34.98 -14.72
N ILE A 574 -116.29 -34.06 -13.95
CA ILE A 574 -117.33 -34.38 -12.94
C ILE A 574 -118.56 -33.52 -13.27
N THR A 575 -119.16 -33.82 -14.41
CA THR A 575 -120.56 -33.54 -14.79
C THR A 575 -120.94 -34.53 -15.86
#